data_AF-A0A6A5GZS1-F1
#
_entry.id   AF-A0A6A5GZS1-F1
#
_cell.length_a   1.000
_cell.length_b   1.000
_cell.length_c   1.000
_cell.angle_alpha   90.00
_cell.angle_beta   90.00
_cell.angle_gamma   90.00
#
_symmetry.space_group_name_H-M   'P 1'
#
loop_
_entity.id
_entity.type
_entity.pdbx_description
1 polymer ?
#
loop_
_entity_poly.entity_id
_entity_poly.type
_entity_poly.pdbx_seq_one_letter_code
_entity_poly.pdbx_strand_id
1 'polypeptide(L)'
;MDTEKWSIEVESKLRITGNRGALDTNNNSMQFSNWLPSSKLQKLQKLVGYDCLKEHSADGKCVVEIEMSIQKVEFKEIDIVSGCESLKLYEDDKDLVSLIVEKNRKVKVERKLLCAKSKFFESKMSAKRYDAFQLDNTTLVELNQLLAALRNQPDSITDVTIDTVLKLADRFEMDSLIENCEKFLIAKSAKRPKTLARIAVDYQLGQLKAHLRRNRPNSAVTPLTFACDTRQSKIEKLEEALICTVCYDMFKEEPKTLDCGHVFCEECIRGFNSPIIRCPMCRKVVDATVATPNYVLKRVLEVMKMS
;
A
#
# COMPACT_ATOMS: atom_id res chain seq x y z
N MET A 1 4.52 -4.36 7.93
CA MET A 1 5.31 -5.23 8.80
C MET A 1 5.98 -4.32 9.82
N ASP A 2 5.77 -4.66 11.09
CA ASP A 2 6.41 -4.20 12.33
C ASP A 2 6.50 -2.69 12.59
N THR A 3 5.39 -2.14 13.09
CA THR A 3 5.33 -0.81 13.75
C THR A 3 5.80 -0.83 15.20
N GLU A 4 6.13 -2.02 15.73
CA GLU A 4 6.59 -2.17 17.09
C GLU A 4 8.02 -1.67 17.20
N LYS A 5 8.24 -0.68 18.06
CA LYS A 5 9.58 -0.23 18.39
C LYS A 5 10.25 -1.34 19.19
N TRP A 6 11.21 -2.02 18.59
CA TRP A 6 12.00 -3.09 19.23
C TRP A 6 13.47 -2.68 19.42
N SER A 7 14.07 -3.10 20.52
CA SER A 7 15.52 -3.13 20.69
C SER A 7 15.99 -4.52 21.07
N ILE A 8 17.09 -4.94 20.46
CA ILE A 8 17.74 -6.23 20.72
C ILE A 8 19.15 -5.94 21.22
N GLU A 9 19.47 -6.51 22.38
CA GLU A 9 20.84 -6.60 22.87
C GLU A 9 21.45 -7.92 22.40
N VAL A 10 22.59 -7.84 21.74
CA VAL A 10 23.29 -8.96 21.14
C VAL A 10 24.72 -8.95 21.61
N GLU A 11 25.18 -10.11 22.06
CA GLU A 11 26.58 -10.35 22.27
C GLU A 11 27.17 -11.01 21.02
N SER A 12 28.30 -10.52 20.56
CA SER A 12 28.96 -11.01 19.36
C SER A 12 30.37 -11.48 19.67
N LYS A 13 30.74 -12.61 19.06
CA LYS A 13 32.12 -13.11 18.98
C LYS A 13 32.53 -13.17 17.52
N LEU A 14 33.73 -12.71 17.23
CA LEU A 14 34.26 -12.75 15.88
C LEU A 14 35.48 -13.65 15.86
N ARG A 15 35.55 -14.48 14.83
CA ARG A 15 36.72 -15.28 14.50
C ARG A 15 37.21 -14.87 13.13
N ILE A 16 38.45 -14.38 13.07
CA ILE A 16 39.11 -14.02 11.83
C ILE A 16 40.12 -15.11 11.50
N THR A 17 39.94 -15.77 10.37
CA THR A 17 40.82 -16.86 9.93
C THR A 17 41.62 -16.41 8.71
N GLY A 18 42.95 -16.44 8.87
CA GLY A 18 43.93 -16.07 7.86
C GLY A 18 45.12 -17.05 7.80
N ASN A 19 46.23 -16.65 7.18
CA ASN A 19 47.44 -17.47 7.09
C ASN A 19 48.26 -17.56 8.40
N ARG A 20 48.01 -16.66 9.36
CA ARG A 20 48.64 -16.64 10.69
C ARG A 20 47.87 -17.44 11.75
N GLY A 21 46.81 -18.14 11.35
CA GLY A 21 45.90 -18.86 12.23
C GLY A 21 44.57 -18.14 12.42
N ALA A 22 43.77 -18.63 13.36
CA ALA A 22 42.51 -18.04 13.76
C ALA A 22 42.71 -17.07 14.93
N LEU A 23 42.17 -15.86 14.81
CA LEU A 23 42.09 -14.86 15.87
C LEU A 23 40.66 -14.77 16.35
N ASP A 24 40.42 -15.13 17.62
CA ASP A 24 39.14 -14.90 18.29
C ASP A 24 39.18 -13.53 18.98
N THR A 25 38.21 -12.67 18.68
CA THR A 25 38.07 -11.36 19.34
C THR A 25 37.30 -11.48 20.65
N ASN A 26 37.52 -10.56 21.58
CA ASN A 26 36.72 -10.45 22.81
C ASN A 26 35.24 -10.24 22.50
N ASN A 27 34.37 -10.68 23.42
CA ASN A 27 32.93 -10.47 23.32
C ASN A 27 32.61 -8.97 23.23
N ASN A 28 31.82 -8.61 22.24
CA ASN A 28 31.35 -7.24 22.05
C ASN A 28 29.83 -7.20 22.22
N SER A 29 29.34 -6.40 23.18
CA SER A 29 27.90 -6.16 23.35
C SER A 29 27.44 -5.05 22.41
N MET A 30 26.34 -5.31 21.71
CA MET A 30 25.76 -4.42 20.73
C MET A 30 24.26 -4.30 20.94
N GLN A 31 23.73 -3.09 20.70
CA GLN A 31 22.30 -2.84 20.70
C GLN A 31 21.81 -2.45 19.29
N PHE A 32 20.80 -3.16 18.82
CA PHE A 32 20.06 -2.91 17.58
C PHE A 32 18.67 -2.38 17.91
N SER A 33 18.16 -1.43 17.14
CA SER A 33 16.76 -0.99 17.24
C SER A 33 16.25 -0.47 15.91
N ASN A 34 14.93 -0.47 15.74
CA ASN A 34 14.28 0.00 14.50
C ASN A 34 13.85 1.48 14.54
N TRP A 35 14.12 2.22 15.62
CA TRP A 35 13.70 3.62 15.77
C TRP A 35 14.84 4.64 15.93
N LEU A 36 16.10 4.17 15.95
CA LEU A 36 17.26 5.05 15.84
C LEU A 36 17.65 5.16 14.36
N PRO A 37 18.01 6.36 13.86
CA PRO A 37 18.53 6.53 12.51
C PRO A 37 19.67 5.53 12.29
N SER A 38 19.49 4.66 11.31
CA SER A 38 20.44 3.58 11.06
C SER A 38 21.71 4.17 10.47
N SER A 39 22.73 4.40 11.30
CA SER A 39 24.12 4.47 10.85
C SER A 39 24.57 3.07 10.41
N LYS A 40 23.94 2.55 9.35
CA LYS A 40 23.99 1.16 8.87
C LYS A 40 25.38 0.71 8.37
N LEU A 41 26.39 1.58 8.44
CA LEU A 41 27.80 1.27 8.09
C LEU A 41 28.81 1.60 9.20
N GLN A 42 28.49 2.44 10.19
CA GLN A 42 29.45 2.83 11.23
C GLN A 42 29.59 1.79 12.36
N LYS A 43 28.57 0.92 12.58
CA LYS A 43 28.64 -0.11 13.63
C LYS A 43 29.49 -1.33 13.23
N LEU A 44 29.54 -1.69 11.94
CA LEU A 44 30.41 -2.76 11.44
C LEU A 44 31.89 -2.35 11.45
N GLN A 45 32.20 -1.08 11.16
CA GLN A 45 33.56 -0.54 11.30
C GLN A 45 34.09 -0.55 12.75
N LYS A 46 33.20 -0.59 13.76
CA LYS A 46 33.57 -0.74 15.17
C LYS A 46 33.69 -2.20 15.62
N LEU A 47 33.13 -3.15 14.87
CA LEU A 47 33.14 -4.58 15.19
C LEU A 47 34.46 -5.23 14.84
N VAL A 48 35.05 -4.82 13.72
CA VAL A 48 36.36 -5.28 13.28
C VAL A 48 37.23 -4.07 13.02
N GLY A 49 38.20 -3.82 13.91
CA GLY A 49 39.22 -2.79 13.67
C GLY A 49 39.87 -3.05 12.31
N TYR A 50 39.90 -2.03 11.46
CA TYR A 50 40.43 -2.14 10.10
C TYR A 50 41.90 -2.63 10.07
N ASP A 51 42.65 -2.34 11.13
CA ASP A 51 44.03 -2.80 11.32
C ASP A 51 44.11 -4.32 11.54
N CYS A 52 43.18 -4.92 12.29
CA CYS A 52 43.14 -6.37 12.51
C CYS A 52 42.91 -7.17 11.21
N LEU A 53 42.07 -6.64 10.31
CA LEU A 53 41.80 -7.25 8.99
C LEU A 53 43.02 -7.18 8.08
N LYS A 54 43.75 -6.07 8.10
CA LYS A 54 44.98 -5.92 7.34
C LYS A 54 46.05 -6.91 7.78
N GLU A 55 46.21 -7.10 9.09
CA GLU A 55 47.24 -7.98 9.66
C GLU A 55 47.00 -9.48 9.39
N HIS A 56 45.74 -9.90 9.19
CA HIS A 56 45.34 -11.31 9.04
C HIS A 56 44.87 -11.69 7.63
N SER A 57 44.89 -10.76 6.67
CA SER A 57 44.54 -11.06 5.27
C SER A 57 45.71 -11.73 4.51
N ALA A 58 45.42 -12.81 3.77
CA ALA A 58 46.36 -13.45 2.84
C ALA A 58 45.91 -13.16 1.41
N ASP A 59 46.77 -12.57 0.56
CA ASP A 59 46.45 -12.17 -0.83
C ASP A 59 45.17 -11.33 -0.97
N GLY A 60 44.85 -10.54 0.07
CA GLY A 60 43.62 -9.74 0.14
C GLY A 60 42.36 -10.55 0.47
N LYS A 61 42.50 -11.79 0.95
CA LYS A 61 41.40 -12.67 1.37
C LYS A 61 41.54 -13.04 2.85
N CYS A 62 40.45 -12.90 3.58
CA CYS A 62 40.29 -13.42 4.94
C CYS A 62 38.87 -13.95 5.10
N VAL A 63 38.68 -14.89 6.01
CA VAL A 63 37.35 -15.38 6.40
C VAL A 63 37.02 -14.79 7.75
N VAL A 64 35.86 -14.14 7.86
CA VAL A 64 35.35 -13.58 9.11
C VAL A 64 34.09 -14.36 9.48
N GLU A 65 34.16 -15.11 10.56
CA GLU A 65 33.01 -15.79 11.17
C GLU A 65 32.50 -14.93 12.32
N ILE A 66 31.18 -14.72 12.37
CA ILE A 66 30.52 -13.93 13.41
C ILE A 66 29.50 -14.83 14.09
N GLU A 67 29.70 -15.11 15.37
CA GLU A 67 28.72 -15.78 16.22
C GLU A 67 27.96 -14.72 17.01
N MET A 68 26.62 -14.75 16.94
CA MET A 68 25.75 -13.76 17.56
C MET A 68 24.77 -14.45 18.50
N SER A 69 24.74 -13.99 19.75
CA SER A 69 23.82 -14.47 20.78
C SER A 69 22.89 -13.34 21.20
N ILE A 70 21.59 -13.54 20.99
CA ILE A 70 20.58 -12.58 21.45
C ILE A 70 20.43 -12.72 22.96
N GLN A 71 20.81 -11.68 23.69
CA GLN A 71 20.75 -11.67 25.15
C GLN A 71 19.41 -11.14 25.65
N LYS A 72 18.86 -10.12 24.98
CA LYS A 72 17.62 -9.46 25.41
C LYS A 72 16.85 -8.89 24.23
N VAL A 73 15.53 -9.02 24.27
CA VAL A 73 14.61 -8.37 23.34
C VAL A 73 13.62 -7.53 24.14
N GLU A 74 13.54 -6.23 23.84
CA GLU A 74 12.61 -5.29 24.46
C GLU A 74 11.69 -4.67 23.41
N PHE A 75 10.40 -4.65 23.72
CA PHE A 75 9.38 -3.98 22.92
C PHE A 75 8.89 -2.74 23.68
N LYS A 76 8.87 -1.58 23.02
CA LYS A 76 8.24 -0.36 23.55
C LYS A 76 6.96 -0.09 22.79
N GLU A 77 5.83 -0.11 23.50
CA GLU A 77 4.59 0.48 23.01
C GLU A 77 4.80 2.00 22.92
N ILE A 78 4.85 2.54 21.70
CA ILE A 78 4.94 3.98 21.47
C ILE A 78 3.76 4.40 20.60
N ASP A 79 2.72 4.88 21.27
CA ASP A 79 1.49 5.45 20.68
C ASP A 79 1.67 6.89 20.16
N ILE A 80 2.87 7.23 19.66
CA ILE A 80 3.15 8.57 19.14
C ILE A 80 3.83 8.43 17.79
N VAL A 81 3.04 8.62 16.73
CA VAL A 81 3.57 8.80 15.37
C VAL A 81 3.93 10.28 15.22
N SER A 82 4.99 10.72 15.89
CA SER A 82 5.55 12.07 15.73
C SER A 82 6.30 12.14 14.40
N GLY A 83 5.99 13.17 13.60
CA GLY A 83 6.59 13.38 12.30
C GLY A 83 7.21 14.75 12.19
N CYS A 84 8.36 14.99 12.82
CA CYS A 84 9.40 15.86 12.25
C CYS A 84 10.71 15.72 13.03
N GLU A 85 11.79 15.41 12.32
CA GLU A 85 13.16 15.64 12.80
C GLU A 85 13.46 17.13 12.61
N SER A 86 13.04 17.93 13.59
CA SER A 86 13.47 19.28 13.94
C SER A 86 12.29 19.98 14.58
N LEU A 87 12.06 19.75 15.86
CA LEU A 87 11.54 20.79 16.75
C LEU A 87 11.85 20.37 18.18
N LYS A 88 12.53 21.29 18.84
CA LYS A 88 12.81 21.31 20.27
C LYS A 88 11.54 20.96 21.04
N LEU A 89 11.74 20.28 22.16
CA LEU A 89 10.88 20.31 23.34
C LEU A 89 10.09 21.63 23.39
N TYR A 90 8.84 21.61 22.95
CA TYR A 90 7.88 22.65 23.24
C TYR A 90 6.56 21.97 23.58
N GLU A 91 6.16 22.24 24.81
CA GLU A 91 4.90 21.94 25.44
C GLU A 91 3.74 22.34 24.52
N ASP A 92 3.03 21.36 23.95
CA ASP A 92 1.59 21.48 23.64
C ASP A 92 1.05 20.13 23.11
N ASP A 93 0.71 19.24 24.04
CA ASP A 93 -0.12 18.04 23.81
C ASP A 93 -1.55 18.37 23.28
N LYS A 94 -1.85 19.65 22.97
CA LYS A 94 -3.20 20.14 22.64
C LYS A 94 -3.62 19.99 21.18
N ASP A 95 -2.73 19.55 20.30
CA ASP A 95 -2.99 19.51 18.85
C ASP A 95 -3.03 18.10 18.26
N LEU A 96 -3.07 17.07 19.12
CA LEU A 96 -3.25 15.68 18.72
C LEU A 96 -4.75 15.31 18.67
N VAL A 97 -5.10 14.42 17.76
CA VAL A 97 -6.43 13.81 17.64
C VAL A 97 -6.30 12.29 17.57
N SER A 98 -7.17 11.58 18.29
CA SER A 98 -7.17 10.11 18.31
C SER A 98 -8.05 9.58 17.19
N LEU A 99 -7.46 8.99 16.16
CA LEU A 99 -8.20 8.24 15.14
C LEU A 99 -8.49 6.84 15.67
N ILE A 100 -9.76 6.46 15.74
CA ILE A 100 -10.18 5.13 16.19
C ILE A 100 -10.47 4.28 14.95
N VAL A 101 -9.75 3.18 14.80
CA VAL A 101 -9.93 2.22 13.70
C VAL A 101 -10.62 0.95 14.19
N GLU A 102 -10.79 -0.03 13.31
CA GLU A 102 -11.37 -1.33 13.66
C GLU A 102 -10.76 -1.94 14.93
N LYS A 103 -11.60 -2.64 15.71
CA LYS A 103 -11.26 -3.22 17.02
C LYS A 103 -10.93 -2.17 18.09
N ASN A 104 -11.46 -0.95 17.96
CA ASN A 104 -11.32 0.14 18.93
C ASN A 104 -9.86 0.55 19.19
N ARG A 105 -8.97 0.31 18.22
CA ARG A 105 -7.56 0.71 18.30
C ARG A 105 -7.45 2.20 18.05
N LYS A 106 -6.69 2.90 18.90
CA LYS A 106 -6.55 4.36 18.85
C LYS A 106 -5.16 4.71 18.31
N VAL A 107 -5.12 5.59 17.33
CA VAL A 107 -3.88 6.14 16.76
C VAL A 107 -3.89 7.64 16.93
N LYS A 108 -2.92 8.19 17.66
CA LYS A 108 -2.78 9.64 17.82
C LYS A 108 -2.08 10.23 16.60
N VAL A 109 -2.69 11.27 16.02
CA VAL A 109 -2.16 11.98 14.84
C VAL A 109 -2.26 13.47 15.07
N GLU A 110 -1.32 14.23 14.49
CA GLU A 110 -1.35 15.70 14.50
C GLU A 110 -2.55 16.22 13.70
N ARG A 111 -3.39 17.03 14.36
CA ARG A 111 -4.58 17.66 13.75
C ARG A 111 -4.18 18.53 12.56
N LYS A 112 -3.12 19.34 12.72
CA LYS A 112 -2.57 20.18 11.65
C LYS A 112 -2.23 19.41 10.39
N LEU A 113 -1.60 18.24 10.52
CA LEU A 113 -1.25 17.41 9.36
C LEU A 113 -2.51 16.95 8.62
N LEU A 114 -3.52 16.48 9.35
CA LEU A 114 -4.78 16.03 8.74
C LEU A 114 -5.52 17.18 8.06
N CYS A 115 -5.75 18.29 8.77
CA CYS A 115 -6.47 19.44 8.20
C CYS A 115 -5.74 20.05 7.00
N ALA A 116 -4.39 20.15 7.05
CA ALA A 116 -3.63 20.72 5.94
C ALA A 116 -3.61 19.85 4.68
N LYS A 117 -3.86 18.54 4.82
CA LYS A 117 -3.76 17.57 3.72
C LYS A 117 -5.10 17.01 3.26
N SER A 118 -6.16 17.17 4.05
CA SER A 118 -7.49 16.60 3.81
C SER A 118 -8.58 17.65 4.05
N LYS A 119 -9.32 17.95 2.99
CA LYS A 119 -10.50 18.83 3.05
C LYS A 119 -11.60 18.23 3.93
N PHE A 120 -11.75 16.90 3.88
CA PHE A 120 -12.68 16.16 4.72
C PHE A 120 -12.40 16.40 6.22
N PHE A 121 -11.15 16.21 6.65
CA PHE A 121 -10.78 16.43 8.05
C PHE A 121 -10.77 17.92 8.41
N GLU A 122 -10.36 18.81 7.51
CA GLU A 122 -10.48 20.26 7.71
C GLU A 122 -11.94 20.65 8.01
N SER A 123 -12.89 20.24 7.17
CA SER A 123 -14.32 20.52 7.35
C SER A 123 -14.87 19.92 8.65
N LYS A 124 -14.55 18.64 8.91
CA LYS A 124 -15.05 17.94 10.10
C LYS A 124 -14.45 18.49 11.39
N MET A 125 -13.17 18.80 11.41
CA MET A 125 -12.46 19.24 12.62
C MET A 125 -12.56 20.74 12.88
N SER A 126 -12.97 21.55 11.90
CA SER A 126 -13.23 22.99 12.10
C SER A 126 -14.53 23.25 12.86
N ALA A 127 -15.49 22.31 12.82
CA ALA A 127 -16.81 22.48 13.43
C ALA A 127 -16.85 22.21 14.94
N LYS A 128 -15.98 21.34 15.47
CA LYS A 128 -15.88 20.97 16.90
C LYS A 128 -14.47 20.49 17.25
N ARG A 129 -14.03 20.69 18.51
CA ARG A 129 -12.86 19.98 19.05
C ARG A 129 -13.21 18.50 19.21
N TYR A 130 -12.64 17.67 18.35
CA TYR A 130 -12.65 16.22 18.49
C TYR A 130 -11.37 15.77 19.17
N ASP A 131 -11.50 15.14 20.34
CA ASP A 131 -10.38 14.43 20.98
C ASP A 131 -10.19 13.03 20.36
N ALA A 132 -11.27 12.47 19.80
CA ALA A 132 -11.26 11.23 19.05
C ALA A 132 -12.23 11.24 17.85
N PHE A 133 -11.86 10.55 16.78
CA PHE A 133 -12.64 10.44 15.54
C PHE A 133 -12.66 8.98 15.05
N GLN A 134 -13.85 8.41 14.86
CA GLN A 134 -14.02 7.03 14.40
C GLN A 134 -13.84 6.95 12.87
N LEU A 135 -13.01 6.02 12.41
CA LEU A 135 -12.83 5.66 11.02
C LEU A 135 -13.43 4.28 10.76
N ASP A 136 -14.63 4.26 10.18
CA ASP A 136 -15.31 3.02 9.80
C ASP A 136 -14.60 2.35 8.61
N ASN A 137 -14.65 1.02 8.52
CA ASN A 137 -14.10 0.26 7.40
C ASN A 137 -12.65 0.63 7.03
N THR A 138 -11.84 0.90 8.05
CA THR A 138 -10.41 1.23 7.91
C THR A 138 -9.64 0.42 8.92
N THR A 139 -8.75 -0.43 8.44
CA THR A 139 -7.86 -1.21 9.30
C THR A 139 -6.69 -0.37 9.77
N LEU A 140 -6.04 -0.78 10.86
CA LEU A 140 -4.83 -0.13 11.35
C LEU A 140 -3.71 -0.12 10.30
N VAL A 141 -3.61 -1.18 9.48
CA VAL A 141 -2.58 -1.30 8.44
C VAL A 141 -2.82 -0.28 7.34
N GLU A 142 -4.06 -0.17 6.83
CA GLU A 142 -4.41 0.80 5.80
C GLU A 142 -4.20 2.24 6.30
N LEU A 143 -4.60 2.54 7.55
CA LEU A 143 -4.36 3.85 8.15
C LEU A 143 -2.86 4.17 8.24
N ASN A 144 -2.03 3.22 8.66
CA ASN A 144 -0.59 3.43 8.74
C ASN A 144 0.06 3.63 7.36
N GLN A 145 -0.42 2.93 6.32
CA GLN A 145 0.03 3.15 4.94
C GLN A 145 -0.30 4.58 4.47
N LEU A 146 -1.53 5.05 4.73
CA LEU A 146 -1.92 6.42 4.43
C LEU A 146 -1.05 7.44 5.17
N LEU A 147 -0.86 7.24 6.47
CA LEU A 147 -0.08 8.13 7.33
C LEU A 147 1.41 8.17 6.96
N ALA A 148 1.98 7.05 6.49
CA ALA A 148 3.33 7.00 5.96
C ALA A 148 3.44 7.80 4.64
N ALA A 149 2.46 7.64 3.76
CA ALA A 149 2.40 8.35 2.48
C ALA A 149 2.20 9.87 2.66
N LEU A 150 1.35 10.29 3.60
CA LEU A 150 1.14 11.70 3.95
C LEU A 150 2.40 12.39 4.49
N ARG A 151 3.27 11.64 5.18
CA ARG A 151 4.55 12.12 5.69
C ARG A 151 5.67 12.07 4.64
N ASN A 152 5.37 11.71 3.40
CA ASN A 152 6.35 11.50 2.34
C ASN A 152 7.51 10.59 2.76
N GLN A 153 7.23 9.56 3.57
CA GLN A 153 8.26 8.59 3.94
C GLN A 153 8.76 7.85 2.69
N PRO A 154 10.07 7.54 2.61
CA PRO A 154 10.60 6.78 1.48
C PRO A 154 9.88 5.43 1.39
N ASP A 155 9.62 4.98 0.16
CA ASP A 155 8.95 3.71 -0.14
C ASP A 155 7.55 3.54 0.49
N SER A 156 6.91 4.63 0.92
CA SER A 156 5.52 4.60 1.39
C SER A 156 4.51 4.33 0.27
N ILE A 157 4.79 4.86 -0.92
CA ILE A 157 4.00 4.67 -2.13
C ILE A 157 4.72 3.65 -3.02
N THR A 158 4.14 2.46 -3.14
CA THR A 158 4.65 1.32 -3.92
C THR A 158 3.51 0.65 -4.67
N ASP A 159 3.79 -0.26 -5.61
CA ASP A 159 2.74 -1.01 -6.33
C ASP A 159 1.85 -1.87 -5.43
N VAL A 160 2.32 -2.21 -4.22
CA VAL A 160 1.57 -2.97 -3.21
C VAL A 160 0.65 -2.04 -2.40
N THR A 161 1.11 -0.83 -2.08
CA THR A 161 0.39 0.09 -1.19
C THR A 161 -0.49 1.09 -1.94
N ILE A 162 -0.23 1.33 -3.23
CA ILE A 162 -0.86 2.39 -4.03
C ILE A 162 -2.39 2.26 -4.12
N ASP A 163 -2.93 1.05 -4.22
CA ASP A 163 -4.38 0.83 -4.28
C ASP A 163 -5.06 1.26 -2.97
N THR A 164 -4.47 0.92 -1.82
CA THR A 164 -4.94 1.34 -0.50
C THR A 164 -4.81 2.85 -0.31
N VAL A 165 -3.65 3.41 -0.67
CA VAL A 165 -3.37 4.84 -0.49
C VAL A 165 -4.32 5.67 -1.35
N LEU A 166 -4.57 5.29 -2.60
CA LEU A 166 -5.53 5.98 -3.47
C LEU A 166 -6.97 5.89 -2.93
N LYS A 167 -7.41 4.69 -2.51
CA LYS A 167 -8.73 4.47 -1.92
C LYS A 167 -8.97 5.39 -0.72
N LEU A 168 -8.01 5.48 0.20
CA LEU A 168 -8.13 6.32 1.39
C LEU A 168 -7.94 7.81 1.08
N ALA A 169 -7.05 8.16 0.15
CA ALA A 169 -6.84 9.55 -0.25
C ALA A 169 -8.08 10.13 -0.92
N ASP A 170 -8.76 9.37 -1.78
CA ASP A 170 -10.05 9.76 -2.38
C ASP A 170 -11.14 9.90 -1.30
N ARG A 171 -11.27 8.87 -0.43
CA ARG A 171 -12.24 8.87 0.66
C ARG A 171 -12.11 10.07 1.61
N PHE A 172 -10.88 10.50 1.89
CA PHE A 172 -10.60 11.62 2.79
C PHE A 172 -10.27 12.91 2.03
N GLU A 173 -10.57 13.02 0.74
CA GLU A 173 -10.41 14.24 -0.06
C GLU A 173 -8.99 14.85 0.04
N MET A 174 -7.98 14.01 -0.19
CA MET A 174 -6.54 14.34 -0.09
C MET A 174 -5.91 14.53 -1.48
N ASP A 175 -6.27 15.62 -2.17
CA ASP A 175 -5.85 15.89 -3.56
C ASP A 175 -4.33 15.84 -3.76
N SER A 176 -3.57 16.44 -2.83
CA SER A 176 -2.10 16.47 -2.91
C SER A 176 -1.47 15.07 -2.85
N LEU A 177 -2.11 14.13 -2.14
CA LEU A 177 -1.64 12.76 -2.05
C LEU A 177 -2.01 11.97 -3.30
N ILE A 178 -3.20 12.21 -3.87
CA ILE A 178 -3.62 11.64 -5.15
C ILE A 178 -2.64 12.07 -6.27
N GLU A 179 -2.22 13.33 -6.28
CA GLU A 179 -1.22 13.82 -7.25
C GLU A 179 0.14 13.13 -7.08
N ASN A 180 0.59 12.91 -5.84
CA ASN A 180 1.82 12.16 -5.58
C ASN A 180 1.72 10.69 -6.02
N CYS A 181 0.57 10.06 -5.78
CA CYS A 181 0.27 8.71 -6.27
C CYS A 181 0.32 8.65 -7.80
N GLU A 182 -0.27 9.64 -8.47
CA GLU A 182 -0.25 9.77 -9.92
C GLU A 182 1.18 9.89 -10.48
N LYS A 183 2.02 10.71 -9.86
CA LYS A 183 3.45 10.85 -10.23
C LYS A 183 4.19 9.52 -10.08
N PHE A 184 3.94 8.77 -9.00
CA PHE A 184 4.53 7.44 -8.82
C PHE A 184 4.07 6.45 -9.91
N LEU A 185 2.77 6.42 -10.22
CA LEU A 185 2.21 5.53 -11.24
C LEU A 185 2.79 5.78 -12.63
N ILE A 186 3.13 7.02 -12.95
CA ILE A 186 3.78 7.39 -14.22
C ILE A 186 5.26 7.03 -14.23
N ALA A 187 5.98 7.30 -13.14
CA ALA A 187 7.45 7.28 -13.14
C ALA A 187 8.07 5.94 -12.70
N LYS A 188 7.40 5.19 -11.81
CA LYS A 188 8.01 4.06 -11.09
C LYS A 188 7.18 2.79 -11.05
N SER A 189 5.87 2.85 -11.33
CA SER A 189 5.00 1.67 -11.24
C SER A 189 5.33 0.64 -12.31
N ALA A 190 5.37 -0.63 -11.91
CA ALA A 190 5.48 -1.79 -12.77
C ALA A 190 4.11 -2.40 -13.13
N LYS A 191 2.99 -1.76 -12.76
CA LYS A 191 1.64 -2.24 -13.11
C LYS A 191 1.43 -2.22 -14.62
N ARG A 192 0.64 -3.20 -15.09
CA ARG A 192 0.32 -3.33 -16.52
C ARG A 192 -0.43 -2.08 -17.03
N PRO A 193 -0.25 -1.65 -18.30
CA PRO A 193 -0.92 -0.48 -18.85
C PRO A 193 -2.45 -0.51 -18.73
N LYS A 194 -3.08 -1.69 -18.83
CA LYS A 194 -4.53 -1.85 -18.61
C LYS A 194 -4.95 -1.53 -17.18
N THR A 195 -4.19 -2.02 -16.20
CA THR A 195 -4.42 -1.75 -14.78
C THR A 195 -4.23 -0.26 -14.49
N LEU A 196 -3.18 0.36 -15.04
CA LEU A 196 -2.96 1.80 -14.93
C LEU A 196 -4.11 2.60 -15.55
N ALA A 197 -4.63 2.17 -16.70
CA ALA A 197 -5.78 2.84 -17.33
C ALA A 197 -7.05 2.76 -16.47
N ARG A 198 -7.33 1.60 -15.85
CA ARG A 198 -8.44 1.44 -14.90
C ARG A 198 -8.28 2.37 -13.69
N ILE A 199 -7.13 2.31 -13.02
CA ILE A 199 -6.82 3.19 -11.86
C ILE A 199 -6.97 4.67 -12.25
N ALA A 200 -6.50 5.05 -13.44
CA ALA A 200 -6.62 6.43 -13.90
C ALA A 200 -8.08 6.86 -14.07
N VAL A 201 -8.95 5.98 -14.56
CA VAL A 201 -10.38 6.26 -14.69
C VAL A 201 -11.04 6.36 -13.32
N ASP A 202 -10.83 5.36 -12.46
CA ASP A 202 -11.48 5.24 -11.16
C ASP A 202 -11.20 6.45 -10.25
N TYR A 203 -9.95 6.90 -10.20
CA TYR A 203 -9.51 8.04 -9.36
C TYR A 203 -9.32 9.34 -10.15
N GLN A 204 -9.86 9.42 -11.37
CA GLN A 204 -9.80 10.61 -12.23
C GLN A 204 -8.40 11.21 -12.47
N LEU A 205 -7.36 10.37 -12.50
CA LEU A 205 -5.95 10.77 -12.65
C LEU A 205 -5.68 11.35 -14.07
N GLY A 206 -5.66 12.68 -14.18
CA GLY A 206 -5.55 13.40 -15.46
C GLY A 206 -4.19 13.28 -16.16
N GLN A 207 -3.08 13.39 -15.42
CA GLN A 207 -1.73 13.26 -15.95
C GLN A 207 -1.47 11.82 -16.41
N LEU A 208 -1.93 10.82 -15.66
CA LEU A 208 -1.77 9.41 -16.02
C LEU A 208 -2.62 9.07 -17.26
N LYS A 209 -3.86 9.56 -17.35
CA LYS A 209 -4.66 9.44 -18.59
C LYS A 209 -3.94 10.02 -19.80
N ALA A 210 -3.37 11.22 -19.65
CA ALA A 210 -2.64 11.87 -20.73
C ALA A 210 -1.36 11.09 -21.11
N HIS A 211 -0.62 10.58 -20.13
CA HIS A 211 0.56 9.74 -20.35
C HIS A 211 0.21 8.45 -21.10
N LEU A 212 -0.83 7.72 -20.66
CA LEU A 212 -1.27 6.48 -21.30
C LEU A 212 -1.82 6.69 -22.72
N ARG A 213 -2.45 7.84 -22.99
CA ARG A 213 -2.90 8.20 -24.35
C ARG A 213 -1.73 8.44 -25.30
N ARG A 214 -0.67 9.12 -24.82
CA ARG A 214 0.54 9.38 -25.61
C ARG A 214 1.37 8.13 -25.85
N ASN A 215 1.44 7.25 -24.86
CA ASN A 215 2.19 5.99 -24.90
C ASN A 215 1.30 4.79 -25.24
N ARG A 216 0.24 5.00 -26.03
CA ARG A 216 -0.64 3.91 -26.45
C ARG A 216 0.24 2.89 -27.20
N PRO A 217 0.29 1.61 -26.78
CA PRO A 217 1.03 0.62 -27.54
C PRO A 217 0.42 0.55 -28.92
N ASN A 218 1.20 0.94 -29.94
CA ASN A 218 0.81 0.81 -31.33
C ASN A 218 0.39 -0.64 -31.55
N SER A 219 -0.86 -0.88 -31.97
CA SER A 219 -1.30 -2.19 -32.47
C SER A 219 -0.69 -2.53 -33.84
N ALA A 220 0.50 -2.00 -34.15
CA ALA A 220 1.22 -2.26 -35.38
C ALA A 220 2.72 -2.33 -35.06
N VAL A 221 3.25 -3.54 -35.22
CA VAL A 221 4.67 -3.91 -35.34
C VAL A 221 5.50 -3.89 -34.05
N THR A 222 5.65 -5.09 -33.45
CA THR A 222 6.94 -5.49 -32.87
C THR A 222 7.22 -6.96 -33.22
N PRO A 223 8.36 -7.27 -33.86
CA PRO A 223 8.79 -8.65 -34.08
C PRO A 223 9.31 -9.27 -32.78
N LEU A 224 8.76 -10.44 -32.46
CA LEU A 224 9.41 -11.58 -31.78
C LEU A 224 10.36 -11.28 -30.60
N THR A 225 9.78 -11.11 -29.40
CA THR A 225 10.40 -11.65 -28.18
C THR A 225 9.33 -12.39 -27.39
N PHE A 226 9.64 -13.65 -27.07
CA PHE A 226 8.81 -14.64 -26.38
C PHE A 226 7.91 -14.06 -25.28
N ALA A 227 6.64 -13.83 -25.60
CA ALA A 227 5.56 -13.88 -24.63
C ALA A 227 4.57 -14.91 -25.15
N CYS A 228 4.51 -16.04 -24.47
CA CYS A 228 3.47 -17.03 -24.66
C CYS A 228 2.11 -16.35 -24.39
N ASP A 229 1.45 -15.86 -25.45
CA ASP A 229 0.04 -15.46 -25.43
C ASP A 229 -0.80 -16.73 -25.35
N THR A 230 -0.72 -17.40 -24.20
CA THR A 230 -1.48 -18.61 -23.90
C THR A 230 -2.97 -18.26 -23.87
N ARG A 231 -3.80 -19.20 -24.30
CA ARG A 231 -5.27 -19.18 -24.09
C ARG A 231 -5.63 -18.75 -22.66
N GLN A 232 -4.81 -19.10 -21.67
CA GLN A 232 -4.89 -18.68 -20.28
C GLN A 232 -5.02 -17.16 -20.09
N SER A 233 -4.22 -16.36 -20.81
CA SER A 233 -4.23 -14.89 -20.69
C SER A 233 -5.51 -14.23 -21.22
N LYS A 234 -6.26 -14.94 -22.08
CA LYS A 234 -7.54 -14.49 -22.64
C LYS A 234 -8.69 -14.93 -21.75
N ILE A 235 -8.58 -16.11 -21.13
CA ILE A 235 -9.56 -16.62 -20.16
C ILE A 235 -9.60 -15.74 -18.91
N GLU A 236 -8.44 -15.42 -18.32
CA GLU A 236 -8.35 -14.52 -17.13
C GLU A 236 -9.01 -13.16 -17.40
N LYS A 237 -8.75 -12.55 -18.57
CA LYS A 237 -9.35 -11.26 -18.97
C LYS A 237 -10.86 -11.37 -19.17
N LEU A 238 -11.34 -12.54 -19.57
CA LEU A 238 -12.76 -12.78 -19.79
C LEU A 238 -13.46 -13.01 -18.45
N GLU A 239 -12.84 -13.75 -17.52
CA GLU A 239 -13.31 -13.91 -16.14
C GLU A 239 -13.46 -12.55 -15.44
N GLU A 240 -12.46 -11.66 -15.55
CA GLU A 240 -12.53 -10.30 -15.01
C GLU A 240 -13.69 -9.48 -15.58
N ALA A 241 -14.01 -9.65 -16.87
CA ALA A 241 -15.10 -8.95 -17.55
C ALA A 241 -16.49 -9.49 -17.15
N LEU A 242 -16.54 -10.65 -16.48
CA LEU A 242 -17.76 -11.32 -16.05
C LEU A 242 -18.07 -11.08 -14.56
N ILE A 243 -17.47 -10.07 -13.94
CA ILE A 243 -17.67 -9.71 -12.53
C ILE A 243 -18.74 -8.62 -12.39
N CYS A 244 -19.69 -8.84 -11.47
CA CYS A 244 -20.66 -7.84 -11.03
C CYS A 244 -20.00 -6.85 -10.06
N THR A 245 -20.09 -5.55 -10.33
CA THR A 245 -19.43 -4.52 -9.50
C THR A 245 -20.16 -4.19 -8.20
N VAL A 246 -21.28 -4.86 -7.92
CA VAL A 246 -22.02 -4.71 -6.65
C VAL A 246 -21.61 -5.78 -5.65
N CYS A 247 -21.60 -7.07 -6.07
CA CYS A 247 -21.17 -8.17 -5.20
C CYS A 247 -19.70 -8.53 -5.35
N TYR A 248 -19.00 -7.97 -6.34
CA TYR A 248 -17.59 -8.25 -6.66
C TYR A 248 -17.31 -9.74 -6.92
N ASP A 249 -18.31 -10.43 -7.46
CA ASP A 249 -18.26 -11.85 -7.81
C ASP A 249 -18.70 -12.00 -9.27
N MET A 250 -18.43 -13.17 -9.88
CA MET A 250 -18.96 -13.49 -11.20
C MET A 250 -20.48 -13.30 -11.23
N PHE A 251 -21.00 -12.85 -12.37
CA PHE A 251 -22.44 -12.71 -12.55
C PHE A 251 -23.15 -14.03 -12.22
N LYS A 252 -24.10 -13.95 -11.28
CA LYS A 252 -24.97 -15.08 -10.91
C LYS A 252 -25.98 -15.35 -12.03
N GLU A 253 -26.64 -16.51 -11.95
CA GLU A 253 -27.51 -17.13 -12.98
C GLU A 253 -28.42 -16.17 -13.76
N GLU A 254 -28.91 -15.09 -13.14
CA GLU A 254 -29.74 -14.08 -13.80
C GLU A 254 -29.10 -12.68 -13.78
N PRO A 255 -28.16 -12.38 -14.69
CA PRO A 255 -27.71 -11.01 -14.89
C PRO A 255 -28.78 -10.21 -15.63
N LYS A 256 -29.10 -9.02 -15.11
CA LYS A 256 -30.06 -8.10 -15.73
C LYS A 256 -29.38 -6.80 -16.15
N THR A 257 -29.83 -6.27 -17.28
CA THR A 257 -29.34 -5.03 -17.89
C THR A 257 -30.29 -3.91 -17.53
N LEU A 258 -29.75 -2.83 -16.96
CA LEU A 258 -30.49 -1.59 -16.72
C LEU A 258 -30.68 -0.83 -18.05
N ASP A 259 -31.63 0.09 -18.10
CA ASP A 259 -31.89 0.99 -19.24
C ASP A 259 -30.64 1.80 -19.70
N CYS A 260 -29.70 2.04 -18.80
CA CYS A 260 -28.42 2.68 -19.10
C CYS A 260 -27.37 1.75 -19.76
N GLY A 261 -27.70 0.47 -19.92
CA GLY A 261 -26.85 -0.55 -20.56
C GLY A 261 -25.88 -1.29 -19.64
N HIS A 262 -25.83 -0.97 -18.34
CA HIS A 262 -24.97 -1.69 -17.38
C HIS A 262 -25.68 -2.91 -16.79
N VAL A 263 -24.89 -3.93 -16.46
CA VAL A 263 -25.38 -5.25 -16.07
C VAL A 263 -25.01 -5.56 -14.63
N PHE A 264 -25.95 -6.14 -13.87
CA PHE A 264 -25.78 -6.55 -12.48
C PHE A 264 -26.53 -7.87 -12.23
N CYS A 265 -26.18 -8.60 -11.16
CA CYS A 265 -26.97 -9.77 -10.74
C CYS A 265 -28.39 -9.33 -10.33
N GLU A 266 -29.39 -10.16 -10.61
CA GLU A 266 -30.77 -9.90 -10.15
C GLU A 266 -30.83 -9.63 -8.63
N GLU A 267 -30.16 -10.46 -7.83
CA GLU A 267 -30.08 -10.28 -6.37
C GLU A 267 -29.49 -8.92 -5.99
N CYS A 268 -28.47 -8.47 -6.71
CA CYS A 268 -27.85 -7.16 -6.47
C CYS A 268 -28.80 -6.02 -6.81
N ILE A 269 -29.63 -6.17 -7.84
CA ILE A 269 -30.65 -5.19 -8.20
C ILE A 269 -31.78 -5.18 -7.16
N ARG A 270 -32.24 -6.35 -6.72
CA ARG A 270 -33.25 -6.47 -5.66
C ARG A 270 -32.77 -5.96 -4.30
N GLY A 271 -31.45 -5.97 -4.06
CA GLY A 271 -30.83 -5.44 -2.86
C GLY A 271 -30.85 -3.90 -2.77
N PHE A 272 -31.26 -3.18 -3.81
CA PHE A 272 -31.43 -1.74 -3.72
C PHE A 272 -32.71 -1.39 -2.93
N ASN A 273 -32.58 -0.43 -2.01
CA ASN A 273 -33.69 0.02 -1.15
C ASN A 273 -34.76 0.87 -1.88
N SER A 274 -34.61 1.08 -3.19
CA SER A 274 -35.47 1.94 -4.01
C SER A 274 -35.58 1.39 -5.43
N PRO A 275 -36.75 1.50 -6.09
CA PRO A 275 -36.91 1.14 -7.50
C PRO A 275 -36.14 2.09 -8.42
N ILE A 276 -36.00 3.37 -8.03
CA ILE A 276 -35.19 4.34 -8.76
C ILE A 276 -33.82 4.39 -8.10
N ILE A 277 -32.78 4.06 -8.86
CA ILE A 277 -31.40 3.99 -8.39
C ILE A 277 -30.49 4.89 -9.24
N ARG A 278 -29.30 5.19 -8.72
CA ARG A 278 -28.19 5.67 -9.55
C ARG A 278 -27.32 4.48 -9.91
N CYS A 279 -27.12 4.24 -11.20
CA CYS A 279 -26.27 3.15 -11.66
C CYS A 279 -24.86 3.25 -11.04
N PRO A 280 -24.33 2.20 -10.37
CA PRO A 280 -23.00 2.22 -9.78
C PRO A 280 -21.86 2.50 -10.78
N MET A 281 -22.08 2.17 -12.06
CA MET A 281 -21.05 2.29 -13.11
C MET A 281 -21.03 3.65 -13.79
N CYS A 282 -22.21 4.22 -14.10
CA CYS A 282 -22.30 5.45 -14.88
C CYS A 282 -23.06 6.60 -14.21
N ARG A 283 -23.59 6.38 -13.00
CA ARG A 283 -24.32 7.35 -12.16
C ARG A 283 -25.60 7.93 -12.77
N LYS A 284 -26.03 7.45 -13.94
CA LYS A 284 -27.35 7.76 -14.51
C LYS A 284 -28.44 7.30 -13.55
N VAL A 285 -29.49 8.11 -13.40
CA VAL A 285 -30.70 7.74 -12.67
C VAL A 285 -31.50 6.80 -13.57
N VAL A 286 -31.85 5.64 -13.03
CA VAL A 286 -32.42 4.51 -13.77
C VAL A 286 -33.47 3.83 -12.94
N ASP A 287 -34.51 3.30 -13.58
CA ASP A 287 -35.51 2.45 -12.95
C ASP A 287 -35.01 0.99 -12.97
N ALA A 288 -34.74 0.44 -11.78
CA ALA A 288 -34.28 -0.93 -11.60
C ALA A 288 -35.37 -1.97 -11.86
N THR A 289 -36.65 -1.59 -11.81
CA THR A 289 -37.77 -2.52 -11.98
C THR A 289 -37.97 -2.93 -13.45
N VAL A 290 -37.52 -2.10 -14.38
CA VAL A 290 -37.58 -2.37 -15.84
C VAL A 290 -36.33 -3.10 -16.36
N ALA A 291 -35.45 -3.58 -15.46
CA ALA A 291 -34.23 -4.27 -15.85
C ALA A 291 -34.54 -5.58 -16.60
N THR A 292 -33.97 -5.75 -17.78
CA THR A 292 -34.24 -6.91 -18.64
C THR A 292 -33.16 -7.99 -18.50
N PRO A 293 -33.50 -9.29 -18.51
CA PRO A 293 -32.52 -10.37 -18.48
C PRO A 293 -31.51 -10.29 -19.63
N ASN A 294 -30.23 -10.57 -19.36
CA ASN A 294 -29.18 -10.67 -20.38
C ASN A 294 -28.91 -12.13 -20.75
N TYR A 295 -29.69 -12.66 -21.71
CA TYR A 295 -29.59 -14.07 -22.13
C TYR A 295 -28.27 -14.42 -22.82
N VAL A 296 -27.56 -13.45 -23.40
CA VAL A 296 -26.23 -13.68 -24.01
C VAL A 296 -25.22 -13.92 -22.91
N LEU A 297 -25.18 -13.04 -21.92
CA LEU A 297 -24.29 -13.17 -20.77
C LEU A 297 -24.59 -14.45 -19.98
N LYS A 298 -25.87 -14.79 -19.79
CA LYS A 298 -26.27 -16.07 -19.18
C LYS A 298 -25.65 -17.27 -19.90
N ARG A 299 -25.78 -17.34 -21.23
CA ARG A 299 -25.16 -18.42 -22.04
C ARG A 299 -23.63 -18.45 -21.93
N VAL A 300 -22.98 -17.29 -21.89
CA VAL A 300 -21.52 -17.22 -21.72
C VAL A 300 -21.09 -17.77 -20.35
N LEU A 301 -21.82 -17.44 -19.28
CA LEU A 301 -21.56 -17.94 -17.94
C LEU A 301 -21.80 -19.45 -17.82
N GLU A 302 -22.82 -19.99 -18.51
CA GLU A 302 -23.06 -21.43 -18.60
C GLU A 302 -21.88 -22.16 -19.24
N VAL A 303 -21.35 -21.62 -20.35
CA VAL A 303 -20.16 -22.19 -21.01
C VAL A 303 -18.92 -22.15 -20.10
N MET A 304 -18.75 -21.08 -19.33
CA MET A 304 -17.64 -20.95 -18.39
C MET A 304 -17.69 -21.90 -17.19
N LYS A 305 -18.90 -22.28 -16.75
CA LYS A 305 -19.07 -23.26 -15.65
C LYS A 305 -18.82 -24.71 -16.07
N MET A 306 -18.73 -24.99 -17.37
CA MET A 306 -18.53 -26.33 -17.93
C MET A 306 -17.05 -26.68 -18.18
N SER A 307 -16.14 -25.73 -17.97
CA SER A 307 -14.69 -25.87 -18.12
C SER A 307 -13.98 -25.93 -16.77
#